data_AF-A0A3D1U1S4-F1
#
_entry.id   AF-A0A3D1U1S4-F1
#
_cell.length_a   1.000
_cell.length_b   1.000
_cell.length_c   1.000
_cell.angle_alpha   90.00
_cell.angle_beta   90.00
_cell.angle_gamma   90.00
#
_symmetry.space_group_name_H-M   'P 1'
#
loop_
_entity.id
_entity.type
_entity.pdbx_description
1 polymer ?
#
loop_
_entity_poly.entity_id
_entity_poly.type
_entity_poly.pdbx_seq_one_letter_code
_entity_poly.pdbx_strand_id
1 'polypeptide(L)'
;MIAPRGDLARWRLPLLLAVLVLALGLRLYGIAWGLQDATVSSRPHPDEWTVYWLFRWFDTYHSASPCPVGGSQCFFDWGMVFPYLAYGLHLLTMPLFSLFASSAFGAHADMTFVRTVLAARLLSALVSTLTVYVVYRTAVRYFGLTSALLAAGCAALSCLLIQLGHFGTPDSTTGLLVSLALLAALHAMDRPSRRSFALAGGLCGVAVGSEYHMALLLVPIAAAWALSQRKTALYLAVAAVSALLGYLIFNIYSVVDFNAWLAAMQHTLRIRTVDSSAQYGTRWSAYGPAWAYVIRYPLGYGVGFPLAIWMVAGAIWAGIRREKADVVLLCWIVAYFVLVSISPAKFMRYSAPLLPALAVLAGRFASDMLAMPSRPIRLGAIAVAFAALLYSLTYDLAYVGLFAKPDPRYVATSWLAQRAPVNTAVAYEQLPNGLINLPYFGPPHTFEPCFTQFDPRRLQGPETYLLTDSYDLEEHPRFSDRQVAQFRSALASDRAFTLALSVHYTPSILGWQFPIDASPHDWRYPTHDVAVYKVTSQGHSPNLKPPVCFSTLGAAHNALYPAKRPA
;
A
#
# COMPACT_ATOMS: atom_id res chain seq x y z
N MET A 1 39.68 2.35 -16.60
CA MET A 1 39.47 1.52 -17.80
C MET A 1 37.98 1.23 -17.87
N ILE A 2 37.29 1.78 -18.87
CA ILE A 2 35.88 1.51 -19.13
C ILE A 2 35.88 0.19 -19.89
N ALA A 3 35.24 -0.85 -19.35
CA ALA A 3 35.08 -2.13 -20.04
C ALA A 3 34.52 -1.86 -21.46
N PRO A 4 35.01 -2.56 -22.50
CA PRO A 4 34.49 -2.37 -23.85
C PRO A 4 32.98 -2.63 -23.83
N ARG A 5 32.21 -1.81 -24.56
CA ARG A 5 30.73 -1.89 -24.65
C ARG A 5 30.19 -3.31 -24.96
N GLY A 6 31.05 -4.24 -25.40
CA GLY A 6 30.74 -5.66 -25.60
C GLY A 6 30.62 -6.52 -24.34
N ASP A 7 31.24 -6.17 -23.21
CA ASP A 7 31.22 -7.03 -22.01
C ASP A 7 29.89 -6.99 -21.26
N LEU A 8 29.31 -5.79 -21.07
CA LEU A 8 28.01 -5.66 -20.40
C LEU A 8 26.87 -6.34 -21.18
N ALA A 9 26.97 -6.38 -22.51
CA ALA A 9 25.98 -7.05 -23.36
C ALA A 9 25.96 -8.57 -23.13
N ARG A 10 27.12 -9.19 -22.85
CA ARG A 10 27.23 -10.62 -22.51
C ARG A 10 26.57 -10.94 -21.18
N TRP A 11 26.70 -10.03 -20.21
CA TRP A 11 26.12 -10.19 -18.87
C TRP A 11 24.67 -9.68 -18.73
N ARG A 12 24.08 -9.19 -19.83
CA ARG A 12 22.73 -8.59 -19.83
C ARG A 12 21.67 -9.47 -19.18
N LEU A 13 21.58 -10.73 -19.63
CA LEU A 13 20.56 -11.66 -19.14
C LEU A 13 20.84 -12.10 -17.69
N PRO A 14 22.06 -12.55 -17.33
CA PRO A 14 22.39 -12.86 -15.94
C PRO A 14 22.12 -11.72 -14.96
N LEU A 15 22.50 -10.48 -15.30
CA LEU A 15 22.27 -9.32 -14.42
C LEU A 15 20.79 -8.99 -14.27
N LEU A 16 20.01 -9.07 -15.35
CA LEU A 16 18.56 -8.89 -15.26
C LEU A 16 17.92 -9.98 -14.39
N LEU A 17 18.31 -11.25 -14.57
CA LEU A 17 17.80 -12.36 -13.76
C LEU A 17 18.14 -12.16 -12.29
N ALA A 18 19.37 -11.74 -11.96
CA ALA A 18 19.77 -11.43 -10.60
C ALA A 18 18.89 -10.33 -9.97
N VAL A 19 18.61 -9.24 -10.71
CA VAL A 19 17.72 -8.17 -10.24
C VAL A 19 16.29 -8.67 -10.04
N LEU A 20 15.76 -9.50 -10.94
CA LEU A 20 14.40 -10.04 -10.82
C LEU A 20 14.27 -11.05 -9.68
N VAL A 21 15.28 -11.90 -9.47
CA VAL A 21 15.33 -12.85 -8.34
C VAL A 21 15.41 -12.08 -7.02
N LEU A 22 16.24 -11.04 -6.94
CA LEU A 22 16.28 -10.16 -5.77
C LEU A 22 14.93 -9.49 -5.53
N ALA A 23 14.32 -8.91 -6.57
CA ALA A 23 13.02 -8.24 -6.48
C ALA A 23 11.91 -9.17 -5.99
N LEU A 24 11.87 -10.40 -6.52
CA LEU A 24 10.91 -11.42 -6.10
C LEU A 24 11.18 -11.90 -4.68
N GLY A 25 12.44 -12.17 -4.33
CA GLY A 25 12.84 -12.60 -2.99
C GLY A 25 12.43 -11.59 -1.92
N LEU A 26 12.65 -10.30 -2.16
CA LEU A 26 12.24 -9.23 -1.25
C LEU A 26 10.72 -9.13 -1.08
N ARG A 27 9.91 -9.56 -2.06
CA ARG A 27 8.43 -9.52 -2.02
C ARG A 27 7.79 -10.78 -1.46
N LEU A 28 8.51 -11.91 -1.49
CA LEU A 28 8.03 -13.20 -0.97
C LEU A 28 8.47 -13.45 0.47
N TYR A 29 9.57 -12.83 0.91
CA TYR A 29 10.07 -13.00 2.26
C TYR A 29 9.08 -12.44 3.29
N GLY A 30 8.55 -13.31 4.17
CA GLY A 30 7.54 -12.89 5.15
C GLY A 30 6.14 -12.68 4.55
N ILE A 31 5.83 -13.21 3.36
CA ILE A 31 4.51 -13.01 2.71
C ILE A 31 3.31 -13.51 3.54
N ALA A 32 3.54 -14.43 4.48
CA ALA A 32 2.55 -14.94 5.43
C ALA A 32 2.40 -14.06 6.69
N TRP A 33 3.03 -12.88 6.72
CA TRP A 33 2.98 -11.95 7.85
C TRP A 33 1.56 -11.69 8.34
N GLY A 34 1.37 -11.77 9.66
CA GLY A 34 0.10 -11.49 10.31
C GLY A 34 -1.01 -12.51 10.04
N LEU A 35 -0.72 -13.65 9.39
CA LEU A 35 -1.71 -14.71 9.15
C LEU A 35 -1.79 -15.74 10.30
N GLN A 36 -0.98 -15.59 11.35
CA GLN A 36 -1.05 -16.41 12.57
C GLN A 36 -2.34 -16.12 13.35
N ASP A 37 -3.15 -17.14 13.59
CA ASP A 37 -4.48 -17.09 14.21
C ASP A 37 -5.40 -16.03 13.56
N ALA A 38 -5.15 -15.73 12.28
CA ALA A 38 -5.86 -14.68 11.58
C ALA A 38 -7.26 -15.14 11.16
N THR A 39 -8.20 -14.23 11.33
CA THR A 39 -9.58 -14.35 10.87
C THR A 39 -9.93 -13.10 10.09
N VAL A 40 -11.11 -13.08 9.45
CA VAL A 40 -11.65 -11.86 8.83
C VAL A 40 -11.69 -10.69 9.82
N SER A 41 -11.92 -10.97 11.11
CA SER A 41 -11.98 -9.98 12.18
C SER A 41 -10.60 -9.62 12.75
N SER A 42 -9.68 -10.57 12.89
CA SER A 42 -8.29 -10.38 13.36
C SER A 42 -7.30 -10.23 12.21
N ARG A 43 -7.68 -9.44 11.19
CA ARG A 43 -6.87 -9.25 9.98
C ARG A 43 -5.74 -8.23 10.20
N PRO A 44 -4.53 -8.48 9.68
CA PRO A 44 -3.40 -7.58 9.89
C PRO A 44 -3.47 -6.32 9.02
N HIS A 45 -3.81 -6.47 7.73
CA HIS A 45 -4.00 -5.35 6.81
C HIS A 45 -5.50 -5.03 6.66
N PRO A 46 -5.91 -3.75 6.74
CA PRO A 46 -7.31 -3.36 6.82
C PRO A 46 -8.12 -3.72 5.58
N ASP A 47 -7.52 -3.64 4.39
CA ASP A 47 -8.22 -3.78 3.10
C ASP A 47 -8.31 -5.23 2.57
N GLU A 48 -7.59 -6.19 3.15
CA GLU A 48 -7.52 -7.56 2.60
C GLU A 48 -8.82 -8.37 2.80
N TRP A 49 -9.67 -7.98 3.76
CA TRP A 49 -11.02 -8.55 3.91
C TRP A 49 -11.92 -8.30 2.71
N THR A 50 -11.72 -7.22 1.96
CA THR A 50 -12.48 -6.92 0.75
C THR A 50 -12.30 -8.05 -0.26
N VAL A 51 -11.06 -8.53 -0.42
CA VAL A 51 -10.75 -9.67 -1.29
C VAL A 51 -11.44 -10.94 -0.82
N TYR A 52 -11.38 -11.22 0.50
CA TYR A 52 -12.09 -12.36 1.08
C TYR A 52 -13.59 -12.32 0.77
N TRP A 53 -14.25 -11.20 1.04
CA TRP A 53 -15.70 -11.09 0.83
C TRP A 53 -16.09 -11.14 -0.65
N LEU A 54 -15.32 -10.52 -1.54
CA LEU A 54 -15.55 -10.63 -2.98
C LEU A 54 -15.45 -12.08 -3.46
N PHE A 55 -14.46 -12.84 -3.00
CA PHE A 55 -14.32 -14.23 -3.41
C PHE A 55 -15.46 -15.09 -2.85
N ARG A 56 -15.83 -14.87 -1.58
CA ARG A 56 -17.01 -15.52 -0.98
C ARG A 56 -18.28 -15.20 -1.74
N TRP A 57 -18.45 -13.97 -2.23
CA TRP A 57 -19.57 -13.61 -3.10
C TRP A 57 -19.50 -14.38 -4.42
N PHE A 58 -18.35 -14.43 -5.09
CA PHE A 58 -18.21 -15.14 -6.35
C PHE A 58 -18.52 -16.64 -6.22
N ASP A 59 -18.05 -17.26 -5.13
CA ASP A 59 -18.34 -18.66 -4.80
C ASP A 59 -19.83 -18.88 -4.52
N THR A 60 -20.42 -18.04 -3.65
CA THR A 60 -21.81 -18.22 -3.17
C THR A 60 -22.84 -18.03 -4.28
N TYR A 61 -22.62 -17.05 -5.16
CA TYR A 61 -23.53 -16.73 -6.26
C TYR A 61 -23.18 -17.44 -7.56
N HIS A 62 -22.09 -18.23 -7.59
CA HIS A 62 -21.55 -18.87 -8.79
C HIS A 62 -21.41 -17.90 -9.97
N SER A 63 -21.00 -16.67 -9.68
CA SER A 63 -20.96 -15.56 -10.63
C SER A 63 -19.84 -14.60 -10.27
N ALA A 64 -19.07 -14.15 -11.26
CA ALA A 64 -18.04 -13.12 -11.08
C ALA A 64 -18.62 -11.69 -11.02
N SER A 65 -19.93 -11.55 -10.81
CA SER A 65 -20.55 -10.23 -10.62
C SER A 65 -20.11 -9.63 -9.29
N PRO A 66 -19.55 -8.40 -9.28
CA PRO A 66 -19.31 -7.66 -8.05
C PRO A 66 -20.58 -7.02 -7.47
N CYS A 67 -21.72 -7.23 -8.13
CA CYS A 67 -23.04 -6.76 -7.72
C CYS A 67 -24.05 -7.92 -7.87
N PRO A 68 -23.90 -9.01 -7.09
CA PRO A 68 -24.76 -10.20 -7.22
C PRO A 68 -26.22 -9.93 -6.82
N VAL A 69 -26.45 -8.96 -5.93
CA VAL A 69 -27.79 -8.52 -5.53
C VAL A 69 -27.91 -7.03 -5.80
N GLY A 70 -28.44 -6.70 -6.98
CA GLY A 70 -28.61 -5.33 -7.47
C GLY A 70 -29.23 -4.41 -6.41
N GLY A 71 -28.58 -3.26 -6.17
CA GLY A 71 -29.05 -2.22 -5.26
C GLY A 71 -28.79 -2.43 -3.76
N SER A 72 -28.28 -3.59 -3.32
CA SER A 72 -28.01 -3.86 -1.89
C SER A 72 -26.64 -4.48 -1.60
N GLN A 73 -26.09 -5.28 -2.51
CA GLN A 73 -24.76 -5.88 -2.38
C GLN A 73 -23.97 -5.65 -3.66
N CYS A 74 -23.32 -4.48 -3.74
CA CYS A 74 -22.51 -4.10 -4.89
C CYS A 74 -21.21 -3.45 -4.43
N PHE A 75 -20.10 -3.85 -5.04
CA PHE A 75 -18.78 -3.30 -4.74
C PHE A 75 -18.16 -2.72 -6.01
N PHE A 76 -17.88 -1.43 -5.98
CA PHE A 76 -17.28 -0.68 -7.08
C PHE A 76 -16.19 0.30 -6.59
N ASP A 77 -15.68 0.13 -5.36
CA ASP A 77 -14.65 1.01 -4.82
C ASP A 77 -13.29 0.77 -5.49
N TRP A 78 -13.05 -0.46 -5.95
CA TRP A 78 -11.94 -0.83 -6.83
C TRP A 78 -12.46 -1.26 -8.19
N GLY A 79 -11.63 -1.11 -9.21
CA GLY A 79 -11.86 -1.77 -10.47
C GLY A 79 -11.62 -3.28 -10.38
N MET A 80 -12.25 -4.05 -11.27
CA MET A 80 -12.30 -5.51 -11.17
C MET A 80 -11.08 -6.25 -11.74
N VAL A 81 -10.09 -5.56 -12.31
CA VAL A 81 -8.89 -6.22 -12.86
C VAL A 81 -8.15 -7.02 -11.78
N PHE A 82 -7.84 -6.40 -10.63
CA PHE A 82 -7.16 -7.10 -9.55
C PHE A 82 -8.03 -8.21 -8.93
N PRO A 83 -9.30 -7.96 -8.51
CA PRO A 83 -10.15 -9.00 -7.96
C PRO A 83 -10.29 -10.23 -8.86
N TYR A 84 -10.48 -10.06 -10.17
CA TYR A 84 -10.62 -11.19 -11.09
C TYR A 84 -9.32 -11.99 -11.27
N LEU A 85 -8.17 -11.30 -11.40
CA LEU A 85 -6.88 -11.99 -11.50
C LEU A 85 -6.54 -12.72 -10.20
N ALA A 86 -6.81 -12.09 -9.04
CA ALA A 86 -6.53 -12.66 -7.73
C ALA A 86 -7.45 -13.87 -7.47
N TYR A 87 -8.72 -13.78 -7.87
CA TYR A 87 -9.67 -14.90 -7.76
C TYR A 87 -9.26 -16.08 -8.67
N GLY A 88 -8.85 -15.80 -9.92
CA GLY A 88 -8.30 -16.83 -10.80
C GLY A 88 -7.09 -17.53 -10.19
N LEU A 89 -6.15 -16.77 -9.62
CA LEU A 89 -4.98 -17.34 -8.93
C LEU A 89 -5.37 -18.11 -7.67
N HIS A 90 -6.37 -17.64 -6.93
CA HIS A 90 -6.93 -18.34 -5.77
C HIS A 90 -7.47 -19.72 -6.16
N LEU A 91 -8.27 -19.82 -7.22
CA LEU A 91 -8.77 -21.10 -7.73
C LEU A 91 -7.64 -22.06 -8.12
N LEU A 92 -6.56 -21.55 -8.71
CA LEU A 92 -5.39 -22.34 -9.10
C LEU A 92 -4.53 -22.79 -7.90
N THR A 93 -4.45 -21.97 -6.85
CA THR A 93 -3.57 -22.22 -5.68
C THR A 93 -4.28 -22.94 -4.55
N MET A 94 -5.62 -22.91 -4.48
CA MET A 94 -6.40 -23.62 -3.45
C MET A 94 -6.01 -25.09 -3.25
N PRO A 95 -5.85 -25.92 -4.31
CA PRO A 95 -5.47 -27.32 -4.14
C PRO A 95 -4.06 -27.51 -3.57
N LEU A 96 -3.15 -26.58 -3.82
CA LEU A 96 -1.80 -26.62 -3.25
C LEU A 96 -1.81 -26.15 -1.80
N PHE A 97 -2.56 -25.08 -1.52
CA PHE A 97 -2.67 -24.52 -0.18
C PHE A 97 -3.46 -25.39 0.78
N SER A 98 -4.28 -26.32 0.27
CA SER A 98 -4.95 -27.32 1.08
C SER A 98 -4.02 -28.41 1.63
N LEU A 99 -2.82 -28.55 1.06
CA LEU A 99 -1.80 -29.48 1.55
C LEU A 99 -1.06 -28.96 2.81
N PHE A 100 -1.11 -27.65 3.05
CA PHE A 100 -0.52 -27.08 4.27
C PHE A 100 -1.39 -27.41 5.48
N ALA A 101 -0.75 -27.96 6.52
CA ALA A 101 -1.41 -28.23 7.79
C ALA A 101 -1.94 -26.92 8.38
N SER A 102 -3.20 -26.91 8.80
CA SER A 102 -3.82 -25.74 9.46
C SER A 102 -3.04 -25.31 10.71
N SER A 103 -2.38 -26.25 11.39
CA SER A 103 -1.52 -25.97 12.54
C SER A 103 -0.37 -25.01 12.23
N ALA A 104 0.06 -24.88 10.97
CA ALA A 104 1.09 -23.91 10.57
C ALA A 104 0.66 -22.46 10.75
N PHE A 105 -0.65 -22.19 10.84
CA PHE A 105 -1.21 -20.85 11.02
C PHE A 105 -1.87 -20.66 12.39
N GLY A 106 -1.83 -21.65 13.28
CA GLY A 106 -2.45 -21.57 14.61
C GLY A 106 -3.86 -22.16 14.68
N ALA A 107 -4.32 -22.43 15.91
CA ALA A 107 -5.56 -23.15 16.17
C ALA A 107 -6.83 -22.35 15.86
N HIS A 108 -6.74 -21.02 15.84
CA HIS A 108 -7.88 -20.11 15.64
C HIS A 108 -7.91 -19.49 14.24
N ALA A 109 -6.97 -19.86 13.37
CA ALA A 109 -6.91 -19.32 12.01
C ALA A 109 -8.11 -19.77 11.17
N ASP A 110 -8.75 -18.80 10.51
CA ASP A 110 -9.70 -19.09 9.43
C ASP A 110 -8.90 -19.43 8.17
N MET A 111 -8.76 -20.73 7.90
CA MET A 111 -8.01 -21.22 6.74
C MET A 111 -8.60 -20.75 5.41
N THR A 112 -9.89 -20.41 5.34
CA THR A 112 -10.47 -19.83 4.11
C THR A 112 -9.93 -18.43 3.90
N PHE A 113 -9.92 -17.61 4.95
CA PHE A 113 -9.34 -16.26 4.92
C PHE A 113 -7.85 -16.29 4.60
N VAL A 114 -7.07 -17.11 5.31
CA VAL A 114 -5.62 -17.25 5.13
C VAL A 114 -5.26 -17.58 3.68
N ARG A 115 -5.92 -18.60 3.10
CA ARG A 115 -5.60 -19.04 1.74
C ARG A 115 -6.02 -18.02 0.69
N THR A 116 -7.14 -17.31 0.89
CA THR A 116 -7.58 -16.21 0.03
C THR A 116 -6.58 -15.06 0.03
N VAL A 117 -6.18 -14.59 1.20
CA VAL A 117 -5.21 -13.49 1.34
C VAL A 117 -3.86 -13.89 0.76
N LEU A 118 -3.37 -15.09 1.04
CA LEU A 118 -2.09 -15.55 0.53
C LEU A 118 -2.06 -15.60 -1.01
N ALA A 119 -3.14 -16.06 -1.65
CA ALA A 119 -3.24 -16.05 -3.12
C ALA A 119 -3.21 -14.63 -3.68
N ALA A 120 -3.93 -13.69 -3.05
CA ALA A 120 -3.94 -12.29 -3.45
C ALA A 120 -2.57 -11.62 -3.28
N ARG A 121 -1.88 -11.88 -2.16
CA ARG A 121 -0.50 -11.40 -1.92
C ARG A 121 0.50 -11.98 -2.93
N LEU A 122 0.37 -13.27 -3.29
CA LEU A 122 1.21 -13.87 -4.34
C LEU A 122 1.03 -13.14 -5.68
N LEU A 123 -0.21 -12.80 -6.06
CA LEU A 123 -0.44 -12.02 -7.27
C LEU A 123 0.30 -10.67 -7.17
N SER A 124 0.13 -9.94 -6.07
CA SER A 124 0.80 -8.65 -5.82
C SER A 124 2.33 -8.75 -5.93
N ALA A 125 2.93 -9.76 -5.32
CA ALA A 125 4.38 -10.00 -5.39
C ALA A 125 4.84 -10.27 -6.83
N LEU A 126 4.10 -11.07 -7.59
CA LEU A 126 4.42 -11.40 -8.98
C LEU A 126 4.28 -10.18 -9.90
N VAL A 127 3.18 -9.43 -9.82
CA VAL A 127 2.97 -8.25 -10.68
C VAL A 127 3.89 -7.09 -10.31
N SER A 128 4.22 -6.92 -9.03
CA SER A 128 5.22 -5.94 -8.57
C SER A 128 6.62 -6.31 -9.07
N THR A 129 6.98 -7.61 -9.13
CA THR A 129 8.22 -8.07 -9.77
C THR A 129 8.20 -7.86 -11.28
N LEU A 130 7.08 -8.15 -11.95
CA LEU A 130 6.94 -7.92 -13.39
C LEU A 130 7.04 -6.43 -13.74
N THR A 131 6.61 -5.53 -12.84
CA THR A 131 6.82 -4.09 -12.99
C THR A 131 8.30 -3.73 -13.12
N VAL A 132 9.20 -4.37 -12.34
CA VAL A 132 10.66 -4.20 -12.47
C VAL A 132 11.15 -4.58 -13.86
N TYR A 133 10.64 -5.67 -14.43
CA TYR A 133 10.94 -6.07 -15.80
C TYR A 133 10.45 -5.04 -16.83
N VAL A 134 9.24 -4.50 -16.67
CA VAL A 134 8.71 -3.47 -17.58
C VAL A 134 9.53 -2.18 -17.49
N VAL A 135 9.95 -1.76 -16.30
CA VAL A 135 10.88 -0.64 -16.08
C VAL A 135 12.19 -0.88 -16.84
N TYR A 136 12.80 -2.06 -16.69
CA TYR A 136 13.99 -2.46 -17.44
C TYR A 136 13.76 -2.36 -18.95
N ARG A 137 12.63 -2.90 -19.45
CA ARG A 137 12.29 -2.93 -20.87
C ARG A 137 12.09 -1.53 -21.46
N THR A 138 11.51 -0.62 -20.68
CA THR A 138 11.38 0.79 -21.06
C THR A 138 12.76 1.43 -21.14
N ALA A 139 13.55 1.38 -20.07
CA ALA A 139 14.85 2.03 -20.02
C ALA A 139 15.86 1.48 -21.05
N VAL A 140 15.91 0.16 -21.28
CA VAL A 140 16.84 -0.42 -22.27
C VAL A 140 16.54 0.03 -23.69
N ARG A 141 15.27 0.28 -23.99
CA ARG A 141 14.81 0.69 -25.32
C ARG A 141 15.13 2.16 -25.60
N TYR A 142 14.97 3.03 -24.60
CA TYR A 142 15.06 4.48 -24.79
C TYR A 142 16.37 5.10 -24.32
N PHE A 143 17.05 4.49 -23.34
CA PHE A 143 18.22 5.07 -22.68
C PHE A 143 19.42 4.10 -22.58
N GLY A 144 19.29 2.88 -23.13
CA GLY A 144 20.36 1.90 -23.22
C GLY A 144 20.51 0.99 -22.00
N LEU A 145 21.43 0.01 -22.10
CA LEU A 145 21.54 -1.10 -21.15
C LEU A 145 21.92 -0.66 -19.73
N THR A 146 22.85 0.29 -19.58
CA THR A 146 23.28 0.77 -18.26
C THR A 146 22.13 1.46 -17.53
N SER A 147 21.42 2.36 -18.22
CA SER A 147 20.20 3.00 -17.68
C SER A 147 19.16 1.95 -17.27
N ALA A 148 19.01 0.89 -18.07
CA ALA A 148 18.05 -0.17 -17.78
C ALA A 148 18.33 -0.96 -16.51
N LEU A 149 19.59 -1.38 -16.30
CA LEU A 149 19.97 -2.12 -15.10
C LEU A 149 19.86 -1.24 -13.85
N LEU A 150 20.24 0.03 -13.95
CA LEU A 150 20.11 0.99 -12.85
C LEU A 150 18.64 1.27 -12.53
N ALA A 151 17.79 1.50 -13.53
CA ALA A 151 16.35 1.70 -13.36
C ALA A 151 15.66 0.47 -12.74
N ALA A 152 16.03 -0.73 -13.21
CA ALA A 152 15.52 -1.98 -12.64
C ALA A 152 15.95 -2.16 -11.19
N GLY A 153 17.21 -1.85 -10.86
CA GLY A 153 17.70 -1.84 -9.47
C GLY A 153 16.94 -0.84 -8.60
N CYS A 154 16.67 0.37 -9.09
CA CYS A 154 15.87 1.37 -8.38
C CYS A 154 14.43 0.89 -8.11
N ALA A 155 13.79 0.21 -9.06
CA ALA A 155 12.44 -0.32 -8.88
C ALA A 155 12.41 -1.59 -8.00
N ALA A 156 13.47 -2.41 -8.07
CA ALA A 156 13.63 -3.59 -7.22
C ALA A 156 13.83 -3.20 -5.75
N LEU A 157 14.65 -2.16 -5.50
CA LEU A 157 14.98 -1.58 -4.20
C LEU A 157 14.15 -0.35 -3.86
N SER A 158 12.85 -0.43 -4.16
CA SER A 158 11.87 0.56 -3.77
C SER A 158 10.99 -0.05 -2.69
N CYS A 159 11.27 0.29 -1.43
CA CYS A 159 10.56 -0.26 -0.27
C CYS A 159 9.04 -0.16 -0.42
N LEU A 160 8.50 0.90 -1.03
CA LEU A 160 7.06 1.11 -1.23
C LEU A 160 6.50 0.10 -2.23
N LEU A 161 7.21 -0.18 -3.33
CA LEU A 161 6.81 -1.24 -4.25
C LEU A 161 6.96 -2.64 -3.64
N ILE A 162 7.91 -2.82 -2.71
CA ILE A 162 8.09 -4.05 -1.96
C ILE A 162 6.93 -4.24 -0.97
N GLN A 163 6.62 -3.24 -0.15
CA GLN A 163 5.54 -3.26 0.83
C GLN A 163 4.18 -3.55 0.17
N LEU A 164 3.87 -2.84 -0.93
CA LEU A 164 2.63 -3.09 -1.70
C LEU A 164 2.62 -4.47 -2.38
N GLY A 165 3.79 -5.08 -2.58
CA GLY A 165 3.91 -6.47 -3.02
C GLY A 165 3.52 -7.49 -1.95
N HIS A 166 3.51 -7.10 -0.66
CA HIS A 166 3.12 -7.96 0.47
C HIS A 166 1.63 -7.88 0.81
N PHE A 167 0.87 -6.98 0.19
CA PHE A 167 -0.55 -6.81 0.45
C PHE A 167 -1.40 -7.24 -0.74
N GLY A 168 -2.47 -7.97 -0.47
CA GLY A 168 -3.46 -8.37 -1.45
C GLY A 168 -4.38 -7.22 -1.85
N THR A 169 -3.83 -6.17 -2.47
CA THR A 169 -4.55 -4.96 -2.90
C THR A 169 -4.28 -4.63 -4.37
N PRO A 170 -5.10 -3.79 -5.02
CA PRO A 170 -4.92 -3.45 -6.44
C PRO A 170 -3.64 -2.66 -6.76
N ASP A 171 -2.97 -2.06 -5.78
CA ASP A 171 -1.87 -1.12 -5.99
C ASP A 171 -0.73 -1.68 -6.87
N SER A 172 -0.29 -2.91 -6.58
CA SER A 172 0.79 -3.58 -7.34
C SER A 172 0.36 -3.87 -8.78
N THR A 173 -0.91 -4.23 -8.99
CA THR A 173 -1.48 -4.47 -10.34
C THR A 173 -1.57 -3.16 -11.12
N THR A 174 -2.03 -2.08 -10.47
CA THR A 174 -2.03 -0.74 -11.06
C THR A 174 -0.63 -0.30 -11.47
N GLY A 175 0.40 -0.52 -10.63
CA GLY A 175 1.79 -0.19 -10.94
C GLY A 175 2.30 -0.86 -12.22
N LEU A 176 1.96 -2.14 -12.43
CA LEU A 176 2.27 -2.88 -13.65
C LEU A 176 1.55 -2.28 -14.87
N LEU A 177 0.24 -2.05 -14.76
CA LEU A 177 -0.60 -1.57 -15.86
C LEU A 177 -0.20 -0.16 -16.31
N VAL A 178 0.10 0.73 -15.36
CA VAL A 178 0.68 2.06 -15.62
C VAL A 178 2.00 1.91 -16.38
N SER A 179 2.90 1.05 -15.92
CA SER A 179 4.21 0.84 -16.56
C SER A 179 4.07 0.32 -18.00
N LEU A 180 3.14 -0.61 -18.23
CA LEU A 180 2.83 -1.15 -19.56
C LEU A 180 2.20 -0.09 -20.46
N ALA A 181 1.25 0.69 -19.96
CA ALA A 181 0.60 1.77 -20.70
C ALA A 181 1.61 2.86 -21.12
N LEU A 182 2.54 3.24 -20.24
CA LEU A 182 3.62 4.18 -20.56
C LEU A 182 4.57 3.61 -21.61
N LEU A 183 4.97 2.35 -21.49
CA LEU A 183 5.79 1.68 -22.51
C LEU A 183 5.07 1.62 -23.87
N ALA A 184 3.77 1.35 -23.88
CA ALA A 184 2.96 1.34 -25.10
C ALA A 184 2.79 2.75 -25.69
N ALA A 185 2.61 3.78 -24.87
CA ALA A 185 2.57 5.18 -25.32
C ALA A 185 3.89 5.59 -25.98
N LEU A 186 5.03 5.28 -25.34
CA LEU A 186 6.37 5.51 -25.92
C LEU A 186 6.56 4.73 -27.24
N HIS A 187 6.07 3.48 -27.31
CA HIS A 187 6.12 2.70 -28.56
C HIS A 187 5.26 3.34 -29.67
N ALA A 188 4.07 3.83 -29.33
CA ALA A 188 3.18 4.51 -30.26
C ALA A 188 3.74 5.85 -30.77
N MET A 189 4.52 6.54 -29.93
CA MET A 189 5.27 7.74 -30.33
C MET A 189 6.34 7.42 -31.40
N ASP A 190 7.13 6.36 -31.20
CA ASP A 190 8.19 5.96 -32.14
C ASP A 190 7.63 5.40 -33.46
N ARG A 191 6.60 4.56 -33.35
CA ARG A 191 6.02 3.79 -34.45
C ARG A 191 4.51 4.05 -34.54
N PRO A 192 4.10 5.27 -34.94
CA PRO A 192 2.70 5.66 -34.93
C PRO A 192 1.88 4.82 -35.92
N SER A 193 0.91 4.09 -35.38
CA SER A 193 -0.04 3.28 -36.14
C SER A 193 -1.35 3.14 -35.36
N ARG A 194 -2.42 2.68 -36.02
CA ARG A 194 -3.68 2.36 -35.34
C ARG A 194 -3.47 1.31 -34.25
N ARG A 195 -2.65 0.28 -34.52
CA ARG A 195 -2.36 -0.82 -33.58
C ARG A 195 -1.61 -0.34 -32.34
N SER A 196 -0.60 0.53 -32.50
CA SER A 196 0.19 1.03 -31.36
C SER A 196 -0.65 1.93 -30.45
N PHE A 197 -1.48 2.80 -31.02
CA PHE A 197 -2.40 3.64 -30.24
C PHE A 197 -3.56 2.85 -29.63
N ALA A 198 -4.05 1.81 -30.32
CA ALA A 198 -5.01 0.87 -29.75
C ALA A 198 -4.43 0.14 -28.54
N LEU A 199 -3.17 -0.32 -28.61
CA LEU A 199 -2.49 -0.97 -27.48
C LEU A 199 -2.32 0.00 -26.30
N ALA A 200 -1.85 1.22 -26.54
CA ALA A 200 -1.68 2.23 -25.49
C ALA A 200 -3.03 2.60 -24.84
N GLY A 201 -4.05 2.84 -25.65
CA GLY A 201 -5.43 3.08 -25.19
C GLY A 201 -5.99 1.90 -24.42
N GLY A 202 -5.91 0.69 -24.96
CA GLY A 202 -6.38 -0.54 -24.32
C GLY A 202 -5.76 -0.77 -22.95
N LEU A 203 -4.44 -0.62 -22.82
CA LEU A 203 -3.74 -0.74 -21.53
C LEU A 203 -4.13 0.39 -20.56
N CYS A 204 -4.35 1.62 -21.04
CA CYS A 204 -4.94 2.68 -20.23
C CYS A 204 -6.33 2.30 -19.72
N GLY A 205 -7.18 1.72 -20.57
CA GLY A 205 -8.50 1.21 -20.19
C GLY A 205 -8.46 0.13 -19.12
N VAL A 206 -7.55 -0.84 -19.27
CA VAL A 206 -7.34 -1.88 -18.26
C VAL A 206 -6.80 -1.26 -16.97
N ALA A 207 -5.91 -0.28 -17.02
CA ALA A 207 -5.45 0.45 -15.83
C ALA A 207 -6.58 1.19 -15.11
N VAL A 208 -7.47 1.87 -15.84
CA VAL A 208 -8.72 2.47 -15.31
C VAL A 208 -9.57 1.41 -14.63
N GLY A 209 -9.59 0.21 -15.22
CA GLY A 209 -10.28 -0.94 -14.68
C GLY A 209 -9.64 -1.60 -13.45
N SER A 210 -8.47 -1.12 -13.00
CA SER A 210 -7.87 -1.44 -11.70
C SER A 210 -8.16 -0.32 -10.72
N GLU A 211 -7.88 0.93 -11.11
CA GLU A 211 -8.22 2.12 -10.36
C GLU A 211 -8.68 3.26 -11.30
N TYR A 212 -9.86 3.82 -11.04
CA TYR A 212 -10.54 4.71 -11.97
C TYR A 212 -9.75 5.98 -12.33
N HIS A 213 -8.94 6.53 -11.42
CA HIS A 213 -8.13 7.72 -11.67
C HIS A 213 -6.96 7.48 -12.65
N MET A 214 -6.68 6.23 -13.03
CA MET A 214 -5.73 5.90 -14.09
C MET A 214 -6.17 6.42 -15.47
N ALA A 215 -7.38 6.97 -15.61
CA ALA A 215 -7.80 7.70 -16.81
C ALA A 215 -6.82 8.84 -17.16
N LEU A 216 -6.05 9.32 -16.18
CA LEU A 216 -4.98 10.29 -16.36
C LEU A 216 -3.86 9.82 -17.31
N LEU A 217 -3.73 8.52 -17.57
CA LEU A 217 -2.81 7.96 -18.58
C LEU A 217 -3.13 8.45 -20.01
N LEU A 218 -4.31 9.03 -20.25
CA LEU A 218 -4.61 9.73 -21.50
C LEU A 218 -3.66 10.93 -21.75
N VAL A 219 -3.10 11.53 -20.69
CA VAL A 219 -2.13 12.65 -20.79
C VAL A 219 -0.82 12.22 -21.46
N PRO A 220 -0.07 11.21 -20.98
CA PRO A 220 1.14 10.74 -21.67
C PRO A 220 0.83 10.12 -23.05
N ILE A 221 -0.37 9.56 -23.28
CA ILE A 221 -0.79 9.08 -24.61
C ILE A 221 -0.97 10.25 -25.59
N ALA A 222 -1.59 11.35 -25.15
CA ALA A 222 -1.72 12.57 -25.95
C ALA A 222 -0.35 13.20 -26.23
N ALA A 223 0.56 13.21 -25.25
CA ALA A 223 1.94 13.65 -25.44
C ALA A 223 2.68 12.78 -26.48
N ALA A 224 2.54 11.45 -26.40
CA ALA A 224 3.10 10.52 -27.37
C ALA A 224 2.58 10.78 -28.80
N TRP A 225 1.28 11.05 -28.95
CA TRP A 225 0.71 11.49 -30.22
C TRP A 225 1.30 12.80 -30.72
N ALA A 226 1.38 13.81 -29.86
CA ALA A 226 1.89 15.14 -30.22
C ALA A 226 3.38 15.12 -30.63
N LEU A 227 4.17 14.19 -30.08
CA LEU A 227 5.60 14.02 -30.36
C LEU A 227 5.90 13.01 -31.48
N SER A 228 4.88 12.25 -31.91
CA SER A 228 5.01 11.29 -33.00
C SER A 228 5.24 11.97 -34.35
N GLN A 229 5.82 11.23 -35.30
CA GLN A 229 6.05 11.70 -36.68
C GLN A 229 4.74 11.83 -37.48
N ARG A 230 3.64 11.20 -37.05
CA ARG A 230 2.33 11.21 -37.75
C ARG A 230 1.19 11.48 -36.77
N LYS A 231 0.57 12.66 -36.89
CA LYS A 231 -0.38 13.21 -35.91
C LYS A 231 -1.83 13.17 -36.40
N THR A 232 -2.32 12.02 -36.80
CA THR A 232 -3.71 11.88 -37.28
C THR A 232 -4.67 11.82 -36.09
N ALA A 233 -5.78 12.57 -36.12
CA ALA A 233 -6.82 12.53 -35.08
C ALA A 233 -7.42 11.11 -34.88
N LEU A 234 -7.43 10.31 -35.95
CA LEU A 234 -7.81 8.90 -35.90
C LEU A 234 -7.02 8.09 -34.85
N TYR A 235 -5.76 8.41 -34.59
CA TYR A 235 -4.97 7.70 -33.58
C TYR A 235 -5.47 7.97 -32.16
N LEU A 236 -5.85 9.21 -31.86
CA LEU A 236 -6.47 9.56 -30.59
C LEU A 236 -7.86 8.91 -30.45
N ALA A 237 -8.66 8.92 -31.52
CA ALA A 237 -9.95 8.25 -31.54
C ALA A 237 -9.81 6.74 -31.29
N VAL A 238 -8.86 6.08 -31.96
CA VAL A 238 -8.56 4.65 -31.74
C VAL A 238 -8.09 4.38 -30.32
N ALA A 239 -7.22 5.23 -29.76
CA ALA A 239 -6.79 5.11 -28.37
C ALA A 239 -7.96 5.26 -27.39
N ALA A 240 -8.83 6.25 -27.59
CA ALA A 240 -10.00 6.48 -26.73
C ALA A 240 -11.00 5.32 -26.78
N VAL A 241 -11.34 4.84 -27.98
CA VAL A 241 -12.22 3.67 -28.16
C VAL A 241 -11.59 2.43 -27.54
N SER A 242 -10.29 2.21 -27.75
CA SER A 242 -9.60 1.06 -27.16
C SER A 242 -9.51 1.16 -25.65
N ALA A 243 -9.37 2.36 -25.08
CA ALA A 243 -9.43 2.58 -23.63
C ALA A 243 -10.80 2.25 -23.06
N LEU A 244 -11.89 2.68 -23.72
CA LEU A 244 -13.23 2.30 -23.32
C LEU A 244 -13.41 0.77 -23.37
N LEU A 245 -12.99 0.11 -24.45
CA LEU A 245 -13.07 -1.34 -24.57
C LEU A 245 -12.22 -2.07 -23.51
N GLY A 246 -10.99 -1.61 -23.28
CA GLY A 246 -10.09 -2.16 -22.26
C GLY A 246 -10.67 -2.08 -20.85
N TYR A 247 -11.33 -0.97 -20.52
CA TYR A 247 -12.06 -0.79 -19.27
C TYR A 247 -13.25 -1.76 -19.16
N LEU A 248 -14.08 -1.83 -20.20
CA LEU A 248 -15.30 -2.64 -20.22
C LEU A 248 -15.03 -4.15 -20.14
N ILE A 249 -13.89 -4.65 -20.62
CA ILE A 249 -13.52 -6.07 -20.52
C ILE A 249 -13.58 -6.57 -19.07
N PHE A 250 -13.11 -5.75 -18.12
CA PHE A 250 -13.08 -6.13 -16.71
C PHE A 250 -14.23 -5.49 -15.92
N ASN A 251 -14.76 -4.35 -16.36
CA ASN A 251 -15.71 -3.56 -15.58
C ASN A 251 -17.07 -3.43 -16.27
N ILE A 252 -17.50 -4.45 -17.02
CA ILE A 252 -18.81 -4.45 -17.69
C ILE A 252 -19.97 -4.17 -16.72
N TYR A 253 -19.85 -4.62 -15.48
CA TYR A 253 -20.84 -4.40 -14.42
C TYR A 253 -20.98 -2.93 -14.01
N SER A 254 -20.01 -2.05 -14.32
CA SER A 254 -20.21 -0.61 -14.13
C SER A 254 -21.28 -0.04 -15.06
N VAL A 255 -21.58 -0.73 -16.17
CA VAL A 255 -22.65 -0.36 -17.12
C VAL A 255 -23.94 -1.11 -16.78
N VAL A 256 -23.85 -2.40 -16.46
CA VAL A 256 -25.00 -3.23 -16.07
C VAL A 256 -25.68 -2.66 -14.82
N ASP A 257 -24.88 -2.33 -13.79
CA ASP A 257 -25.35 -1.81 -12.51
C ASP A 257 -24.94 -0.34 -12.32
N PHE A 258 -25.14 0.47 -13.36
CA PHE A 258 -24.63 1.85 -13.44
C PHE A 258 -25.00 2.72 -12.23
N ASN A 259 -26.21 2.58 -11.69
CA ASN A 259 -26.63 3.36 -10.52
C ASN A 259 -25.83 3.00 -9.26
N ALA A 260 -25.53 1.71 -9.06
CA ALA A 260 -24.71 1.27 -7.93
C ALA A 260 -23.25 1.71 -8.10
N TRP A 261 -22.71 1.59 -9.32
CA TRP A 261 -21.39 2.12 -9.65
C TRP A 261 -21.31 3.64 -9.44
N LEU A 262 -22.29 4.40 -9.91
CA LEU A 262 -22.35 5.85 -9.75
C LEU A 262 -22.43 6.24 -8.27
N ALA A 263 -23.23 5.53 -7.48
CA ALA A 263 -23.33 5.73 -6.04
C ALA A 263 -21.98 5.48 -5.35
N ALA A 264 -21.26 4.41 -5.72
CA ALA A 264 -19.93 4.11 -5.19
C ALA A 264 -18.88 5.17 -5.59
N MET A 265 -18.92 5.67 -6.83
CA MET A 265 -18.05 6.76 -7.28
C MET A 265 -18.33 8.06 -6.53
N GLN A 266 -19.60 8.42 -6.34
CA GLN A 266 -19.99 9.58 -5.53
C GLN A 266 -19.55 9.42 -4.07
N HIS A 267 -19.72 8.22 -3.50
CA HIS A 267 -19.27 7.90 -2.15
C HIS A 267 -17.75 8.03 -2.02
N THR A 268 -16.99 7.44 -2.94
CA THR A 268 -15.53 7.51 -2.99
C THR A 268 -15.06 8.96 -3.13
N LEU A 269 -15.67 9.75 -4.02
CA LEU A 269 -15.34 11.16 -4.17
C LEU A 269 -15.65 11.93 -2.89
N ARG A 270 -16.81 11.71 -2.24
CA ARG A 270 -17.16 12.36 -0.97
C ARG A 270 -16.17 12.01 0.13
N ILE A 271 -15.90 10.72 0.35
CA ILE A 271 -14.91 10.26 1.35
C ILE A 271 -13.53 10.83 1.05
N ARG A 272 -13.11 10.91 -0.21
CA ARG A 272 -11.78 11.41 -0.59
C ARG A 272 -11.71 12.92 -0.80
N THR A 273 -12.80 13.67 -0.57
CA THR A 273 -12.81 15.15 -0.67
C THR A 273 -13.51 15.84 0.51
N VAL A 274 -14.84 15.73 0.59
CA VAL A 274 -15.69 16.48 1.54
C VAL A 274 -15.72 15.82 2.91
N ASP A 275 -16.02 14.53 2.97
CA ASP A 275 -16.05 13.82 4.25
C ASP A 275 -14.63 13.64 4.79
N SER A 276 -13.59 13.56 3.94
CA SER A 276 -12.22 13.59 4.46
C SER A 276 -11.77 14.94 4.97
N SER A 277 -12.16 16.05 4.32
CA SER A 277 -11.87 17.37 4.89
C SER A 277 -12.67 17.64 6.18
N ALA A 278 -13.86 17.05 6.34
CA ALA A 278 -14.66 17.17 7.57
C ALA A 278 -14.27 16.15 8.67
N GLN A 279 -14.00 14.88 8.32
CA GLN A 279 -13.67 13.78 9.25
C GLN A 279 -12.15 13.64 9.49
N TYR A 280 -11.32 13.84 8.46
CA TYR A 280 -9.86 13.80 8.56
C TYR A 280 -9.20 15.20 8.62
N GLY A 281 -9.95 16.29 8.40
CA GLY A 281 -9.57 17.71 8.52
C GLY A 281 -8.10 18.05 8.74
N THR A 282 -7.77 18.60 9.92
CA THR A 282 -6.41 19.02 10.30
C THR A 282 -5.42 17.86 10.47
N ARG A 283 -5.85 16.60 10.39
CA ARG A 283 -4.99 15.44 10.68
C ARG A 283 -3.84 15.33 9.69
N TRP A 284 -4.13 15.65 8.42
CA TRP A 284 -3.10 15.67 7.39
C TRP A 284 -2.27 16.96 7.39
N SER A 285 -2.70 18.00 8.12
CA SER A 285 -1.97 19.27 8.21
C SER A 285 -0.62 19.14 8.92
N ALA A 286 -0.49 18.16 9.83
CA ALA A 286 0.76 17.84 10.50
C ALA A 286 1.87 17.38 9.52
N TYR A 287 1.48 16.84 8.36
CA TYR A 287 2.42 16.39 7.34
C TYR A 287 2.88 17.50 6.38
N GLY A 288 2.41 18.75 6.61
CA GLY A 288 2.83 19.93 5.86
C GLY A 288 2.11 20.10 4.53
N PRO A 289 2.65 20.95 3.63
CA PRO A 289 1.99 21.24 2.36
C PRO A 289 1.93 19.99 1.48
N ALA A 290 0.89 19.92 0.67
CA ALA A 290 0.46 18.69 0.04
C ALA A 290 1.49 18.10 -0.96
N TRP A 291 2.31 18.94 -1.59
CA TRP A 291 3.43 18.52 -2.44
C TRP A 291 4.61 17.98 -1.61
N ALA A 292 4.88 18.58 -0.44
CA ALA A 292 5.96 18.17 0.44
C ALA A 292 5.67 16.80 1.07
N TYR A 293 4.38 16.49 1.28
CA TYR A 293 3.96 15.15 1.67
C TYR A 293 4.52 14.09 0.72
N VAL A 294 4.30 14.26 -0.59
CA VAL A 294 4.68 13.28 -1.63
C VAL A 294 6.19 13.07 -1.69
N ILE A 295 6.97 14.15 -1.54
CA ILE A 295 8.44 14.08 -1.55
C ILE A 295 8.98 13.48 -0.25
N ARG A 296 8.45 13.89 0.90
CA ARG A 296 8.98 13.49 2.21
C ARG A 296 8.63 12.05 2.55
N TYR A 297 7.39 11.63 2.31
CA TYR A 297 6.88 10.36 2.81
C TYR A 297 6.98 9.24 1.76
N PRO A 298 6.20 9.22 0.66
CA PRO A 298 6.35 8.20 -0.38
C PRO A 298 7.75 8.09 -0.97
N LEU A 299 8.42 9.20 -1.29
CA LEU A 299 9.79 9.13 -1.82
C LEU A 299 10.80 8.95 -0.68
N GLY A 300 10.80 9.82 0.33
CA GLY A 300 11.78 9.76 1.43
C GLY A 300 11.76 8.46 2.24
N TYR A 301 10.61 8.11 2.85
CA TYR A 301 10.46 6.85 3.59
C TYR A 301 10.19 5.66 2.68
N GLY A 302 9.34 5.83 1.67
CA GLY A 302 8.90 4.71 0.83
C GLY A 302 9.97 4.23 -0.15
N VAL A 303 10.93 5.06 -0.55
CA VAL A 303 12.02 4.64 -1.45
C VAL A 303 13.39 4.71 -0.76
N GLY A 304 13.49 5.49 0.32
CA GLY A 304 14.75 5.81 0.99
C GLY A 304 15.34 7.12 0.47
N PHE A 305 15.76 8.01 1.37
CA PHE A 305 16.23 9.37 1.04
C PHE A 305 17.27 9.43 -0.09
N PRO A 306 18.32 8.57 -0.14
CA PRO A 306 19.29 8.63 -1.22
C PRO A 306 18.67 8.36 -2.59
N LEU A 307 17.85 7.32 -2.69
CA LEU A 307 17.21 6.94 -3.96
C LEU A 307 16.11 7.94 -4.35
N ALA A 308 15.43 8.56 -3.38
CA ALA A 308 14.52 9.69 -3.62
C ALA A 308 15.23 10.87 -4.30
N ILE A 309 16.44 11.24 -3.83
CA ILE A 309 17.25 12.29 -4.47
C ILE A 309 17.58 11.91 -5.91
N TRP A 310 17.95 10.66 -6.18
CA TRP A 310 18.21 10.16 -7.53
C TRP A 310 16.98 10.24 -8.44
N MET A 311 15.79 9.91 -7.93
CA MET A 311 14.52 10.00 -8.67
C MET A 311 14.17 11.45 -9.02
N VAL A 312 14.31 12.37 -8.06
CA VAL A 312 14.06 13.80 -8.28
C VAL A 312 15.09 14.39 -9.26
N ALA A 313 16.37 14.08 -9.08
CA ALA A 313 17.44 14.49 -10.00
C ALA A 313 17.20 13.94 -11.41
N GLY A 314 16.74 12.69 -11.52
CA GLY A 314 16.33 12.07 -12.78
C GLY A 314 15.21 12.82 -13.48
N ALA A 315 14.16 13.20 -12.76
CA ALA A 315 13.06 13.99 -13.31
C ALA A 315 13.51 15.40 -13.75
N ILE A 316 14.35 16.07 -12.96
CA ILE A 316 14.93 17.38 -13.32
C ILE A 316 15.81 17.24 -14.57
N TRP A 317 16.68 16.23 -14.60
CA TRP A 317 17.55 15.95 -15.73
C TRP A 317 16.77 15.69 -17.01
N ALA A 318 15.69 14.91 -16.94
CA ALA A 318 14.77 14.70 -18.05
C ALA A 318 14.15 16.01 -18.54
N GLY A 319 13.82 16.94 -17.64
CA GLY A 319 13.31 18.27 -17.97
C GLY A 319 14.35 19.20 -18.62
N ILE A 320 15.64 18.95 -18.40
CA ILE A 320 16.76 19.64 -19.06
C ILE A 320 17.04 19.02 -20.43
N ARG A 321 17.06 17.68 -20.53
CA ARG A 321 17.37 16.94 -21.76
C ARG A 321 16.25 17.01 -22.79
N ARG A 322 14.99 16.95 -22.34
CA ARG A 322 13.77 17.09 -23.15
C ARG A 322 13.72 16.19 -24.38
N GLU A 323 14.29 15.00 -24.29
CA GLU A 323 14.12 14.02 -25.36
C GLU A 323 12.65 13.56 -25.39
N LYS A 324 12.18 13.07 -26.54
CA LYS A 324 10.75 12.75 -26.68
C LYS A 324 10.25 11.78 -25.61
N ALA A 325 11.08 10.79 -25.24
CA ALA A 325 10.77 9.86 -24.16
C ALA A 325 10.71 10.52 -22.78
N ASP A 326 11.56 11.51 -22.50
CA ASP A 326 11.51 12.31 -21.26
C ASP A 326 10.17 13.00 -21.14
N VAL A 327 9.75 13.68 -22.20
CA VAL A 327 8.52 14.49 -22.19
C VAL A 327 7.31 13.61 -21.92
N VAL A 328 7.21 12.43 -22.54
CA VAL A 328 6.10 11.50 -22.28
C VAL A 328 6.09 11.03 -20.82
N LEU A 329 7.25 10.65 -20.26
CA LEU A 329 7.36 10.21 -18.86
C LEU A 329 7.07 11.35 -17.88
N LEU A 330 7.55 12.57 -18.16
CA LEU A 330 7.27 13.76 -17.37
C LEU A 330 5.80 14.17 -17.42
N CYS A 331 5.13 14.02 -18.56
CA CYS A 331 3.69 14.26 -18.66
C CYS A 331 2.90 13.36 -17.70
N TRP A 332 3.29 12.09 -17.53
CA TRP A 332 2.72 11.23 -16.49
C TRP A 332 3.08 11.69 -15.08
N ILE A 333 4.38 11.86 -14.80
CA ILE A 333 4.87 12.21 -13.47
C ILE A 333 4.22 13.50 -12.97
N VAL A 334 4.21 14.55 -13.79
CA VAL A 334 3.65 15.85 -13.41
C VAL A 334 2.14 15.77 -13.22
N ALA A 335 1.40 15.17 -14.15
CA ALA A 335 -0.05 15.08 -14.04
C ALA A 335 -0.46 14.29 -12.79
N TYR A 336 0.17 13.13 -12.56
CA TYR A 336 -0.17 12.27 -11.43
C TYR A 336 0.33 12.85 -10.10
N PHE A 337 1.50 13.50 -10.08
CA PHE A 337 2.00 14.21 -8.91
C PHE A 337 1.05 15.33 -8.48
N VAL A 338 0.51 16.09 -9.44
CA VAL A 338 -0.50 17.12 -9.15
C VAL A 338 -1.75 16.47 -8.54
N LEU A 339 -2.28 15.39 -9.14
CA LEU A 339 -3.46 14.69 -8.63
C LEU A 339 -3.29 14.22 -7.18
N VAL A 340 -2.20 13.50 -6.87
CA VAL A 340 -1.98 12.98 -5.51
C VAL A 340 -1.62 14.10 -4.52
N SER A 341 -1.02 15.19 -4.99
CA SER A 341 -0.75 16.38 -4.17
C SER A 341 -2.05 17.08 -3.78
N ILE A 342 -3.01 17.27 -4.69
CA ILE A 342 -4.26 17.98 -4.37
C ILE A 342 -5.27 17.12 -3.59
N SER A 343 -5.10 15.80 -3.56
CA SER A 343 -5.96 14.90 -2.77
C SER A 343 -5.87 15.23 -1.28
N PRO A 344 -7.00 15.49 -0.58
CA PRO A 344 -6.99 15.70 0.87
C PRO A 344 -6.77 14.40 1.65
N ALA A 345 -7.10 13.24 1.08
CA ALA A 345 -6.72 11.95 1.62
C ALA A 345 -5.24 11.66 1.30
N LYS A 346 -4.44 11.39 2.34
CA LYS A 346 -2.99 11.15 2.24
C LYS A 346 -2.65 9.73 2.69
N PHE A 347 -2.14 8.94 1.75
CA PHE A 347 -1.60 7.61 1.98
C PHE A 347 -0.34 7.48 1.14
N MET A 348 0.72 6.89 1.68
CA MET A 348 1.96 6.70 0.94
C MET A 348 1.74 5.90 -0.34
N ARG A 349 0.88 4.87 -0.27
CA ARG A 349 0.55 4.01 -1.43
C ARG A 349 0.00 4.76 -2.65
N TYR A 350 -0.68 5.89 -2.47
CA TYR A 350 -1.22 6.67 -3.59
C TYR A 350 -0.15 7.25 -4.51
N SER A 351 1.12 7.28 -4.09
CA SER A 351 2.22 7.76 -4.94
C SER A 351 2.95 6.63 -5.66
N ALA A 352 2.61 5.36 -5.40
CA ALA A 352 3.27 4.21 -6.02
C ALA A 352 3.26 4.26 -7.56
N PRO A 353 2.19 4.74 -8.24
CA PRO A 353 2.19 4.84 -9.71
C PRO A 353 3.21 5.84 -10.31
N LEU A 354 3.82 6.71 -9.50
CA LEU A 354 4.92 7.57 -9.94
C LEU A 354 6.23 6.79 -10.09
N LEU A 355 6.44 5.77 -9.25
CA LEU A 355 7.74 5.15 -9.02
C LEU A 355 8.32 4.46 -10.26
N PRO A 356 7.56 3.76 -11.11
CA PRO A 356 8.13 3.14 -12.30
C PRO A 356 8.74 4.16 -13.28
N ALA A 357 8.05 5.28 -13.54
CA ALA A 357 8.56 6.33 -14.42
C ALA A 357 9.75 7.07 -13.79
N LEU A 358 9.68 7.36 -12.49
CA LEU A 358 10.80 7.96 -11.75
C LEU A 358 12.04 7.06 -11.74
N ALA A 359 11.87 5.74 -11.58
CA ALA A 359 12.97 4.78 -11.64
C ALA A 359 13.65 4.75 -13.02
N VAL A 360 12.87 4.82 -14.12
CA VAL A 360 13.42 4.94 -15.49
C VAL A 360 14.28 6.20 -15.62
N LEU A 361 13.77 7.35 -15.17
CA LEU A 361 14.50 8.62 -15.27
C LEU A 361 15.72 8.69 -14.34
N ALA A 362 15.64 8.08 -13.15
CA ALA A 362 16.77 7.92 -12.23
C ALA A 362 17.91 7.10 -12.86
N GLY A 363 17.57 5.95 -13.45
CA GLY A 363 18.52 5.09 -14.15
C GLY A 363 19.16 5.80 -15.35
N ARG A 364 18.38 6.57 -16.11
CA ARG A 364 18.90 7.43 -17.18
C ARG A 364 19.91 8.45 -16.65
N PHE A 365 19.53 9.24 -15.64
CA PHE A 365 20.41 10.27 -15.08
C PHE A 365 21.72 9.66 -14.57
N ALA A 366 21.65 8.55 -13.83
CA ALA A 366 22.83 7.82 -13.41
C ALA A 366 23.70 7.35 -14.58
N SER A 367 23.11 6.77 -15.61
CA SER A 367 23.83 6.37 -16.83
C SER A 367 24.52 7.54 -17.53
N ASP A 368 23.86 8.68 -17.64
CA ASP A 368 24.41 9.88 -18.27
C ASP A 368 25.58 10.45 -17.44
N MET A 369 25.48 10.45 -16.11
CA MET A 369 26.58 10.87 -15.23
C MET A 369 27.79 9.92 -15.33
N LEU A 370 27.56 8.61 -15.44
CA LEU A 370 28.62 7.62 -15.63
C LEU A 370 29.34 7.77 -16.98
N ALA A 371 28.64 8.29 -17.99
CA ALA A 371 29.19 8.55 -19.31
C ALA A 371 29.97 9.88 -19.40
N MET A 372 29.96 10.72 -18.35
CA MET A 372 30.66 12.01 -18.39
C MET A 372 32.19 11.84 -18.52
N PRO A 373 32.87 12.69 -19.32
CA PRO A 373 34.31 12.62 -19.52
C PRO A 373 35.12 13.04 -18.28
N SER A 374 34.55 13.93 -17.45
CA SER A 374 35.17 14.40 -16.21
C SER A 374 35.32 13.26 -15.20
N ARG A 375 36.58 12.85 -14.96
CA ARG A 375 36.92 11.81 -13.97
C ARG A 375 36.36 12.10 -12.56
N PRO A 376 36.47 13.31 -11.98
CA PRO A 376 35.93 13.55 -10.65
C PRO A 376 34.41 13.44 -10.60
N ILE A 377 33.69 13.95 -11.61
CA ILE A 377 32.23 13.85 -11.67
C ILE A 377 31.81 12.38 -11.79
N ARG A 378 32.47 11.61 -12.67
CA ARG A 378 32.17 10.18 -12.84
C ARG A 378 32.44 9.38 -11.57
N LEU A 379 33.56 9.61 -10.89
CA LEU A 379 33.86 8.93 -9.62
C LEU A 379 32.87 9.33 -8.52
N GLY A 380 32.51 10.61 -8.44
CA GLY A 380 31.46 11.09 -7.54
C GLY A 380 30.10 10.42 -7.83
N ALA A 381 29.69 10.35 -9.09
CA ALA A 381 28.46 9.68 -9.49
C ALA A 381 28.46 8.18 -9.15
N ILE A 382 29.58 7.47 -9.36
CA ILE A 382 29.73 6.07 -8.94
C ILE A 382 29.58 5.95 -7.42
N ALA A 383 30.30 6.78 -6.66
CA ALA A 383 30.28 6.73 -5.20
C ALA A 383 28.87 7.01 -4.65
N VAL A 384 28.18 8.03 -5.18
CA VAL A 384 26.83 8.40 -4.75
C VAL A 384 25.79 7.36 -5.20
N ALA A 385 25.91 6.79 -6.40
CA ALA A 385 25.01 5.74 -6.87
C ALA A 385 25.19 4.45 -6.05
N PHE A 386 26.45 4.08 -5.79
CA PHE A 386 26.77 2.94 -4.95
C PHE A 386 26.28 3.13 -3.52
N ALA A 387 26.52 4.30 -2.91
CA ALA A 387 26.02 4.62 -1.58
C ALA A 387 24.48 4.60 -1.51
N ALA A 388 23.81 5.13 -2.53
CA ALA A 388 22.34 5.10 -2.60
C ALA A 388 21.80 3.67 -2.72
N LEU A 389 22.37 2.84 -3.60
CA LEU A 389 21.97 1.45 -3.74
C LEU A 389 22.27 0.62 -2.48
N LEU A 390 23.43 0.85 -1.85
CA LEU A 390 23.79 0.16 -0.61
C LEU A 390 22.85 0.56 0.53
N TYR A 391 22.58 1.86 0.70
CA TYR A 391 21.60 2.34 1.67
C TYR A 391 20.23 1.72 1.42
N SER A 392 19.71 1.83 0.19
CA SER A 392 18.39 1.26 -0.16
C SER A 392 18.34 -0.24 0.07
N LEU A 393 19.38 -0.99 -0.31
CA LEU A 393 19.43 -2.43 -0.01
C LEU A 393 19.39 -2.70 1.50
N THR A 394 20.17 -1.99 2.30
CA THR A 394 20.17 -2.18 3.77
C THR A 394 18.85 -1.75 4.41
N TYR A 395 18.25 -0.65 3.96
CA TYR A 395 16.96 -0.14 4.44
C TYR A 395 15.83 -1.11 4.07
N ASP A 396 15.77 -1.55 2.82
CA ASP A 396 14.74 -2.47 2.33
C ASP A 396 14.86 -3.84 3.00
N LEU A 397 16.07 -4.38 3.19
CA LEU A 397 16.25 -5.62 3.94
C LEU A 397 15.83 -5.48 5.41
N ALA A 398 16.17 -4.35 6.05
CA ALA A 398 15.76 -4.05 7.41
C ALA A 398 14.23 -3.93 7.54
N TYR A 399 13.58 -3.31 6.56
CA TYR A 399 12.12 -3.13 6.51
C TYR A 399 11.40 -4.45 6.21
N VAL A 400 11.86 -5.21 5.21
CA VAL A 400 11.32 -6.54 4.88
C VAL A 400 11.46 -7.50 6.06
N GLY A 401 12.50 -7.34 6.88
CA GLY A 401 12.66 -8.06 8.15
C GLY A 401 11.49 -7.88 9.13
N LEU A 402 10.68 -6.82 9.01
CA LEU A 402 9.46 -6.65 9.82
C LEU A 402 8.39 -7.67 9.46
N PHE A 403 8.26 -8.05 8.19
CA PHE A 403 7.28 -9.07 7.76
C PHE A 403 7.62 -10.48 8.27
N ALA A 404 8.85 -10.71 8.73
CA ALA A 404 9.21 -11.96 9.41
C ALA A 404 8.89 -11.96 10.92
N LYS A 405 8.48 -10.83 11.49
CA LYS A 405 8.10 -10.73 12.91
C LYS A 405 6.59 -10.96 13.08
N PRO A 406 6.15 -11.54 14.21
CA PRO A 406 4.73 -11.63 14.53
C PRO A 406 4.10 -10.24 14.66
N ASP A 407 2.85 -10.08 14.25
CA ASP A 407 2.11 -8.82 14.39
C ASP A 407 2.12 -8.32 15.85
N PRO A 408 2.46 -7.05 16.14
CA PRO A 408 2.51 -6.50 17.49
C PRO A 408 1.22 -6.71 18.30
N ARG A 409 0.05 -6.65 17.63
CA ARG A 409 -1.26 -6.85 18.27
C ARG A 409 -1.40 -8.28 18.76
N TYR A 410 -1.02 -9.24 17.93
CA TYR A 410 -1.02 -10.66 18.29
C TYR A 410 -0.09 -10.95 19.48
N VAL A 411 1.11 -10.35 19.49
CA VAL A 411 2.06 -10.52 20.61
C VAL A 411 1.48 -9.97 21.91
N ALA A 412 0.90 -8.76 21.88
CA ALA A 412 0.32 -8.12 23.05
C ALA A 412 -0.89 -8.89 23.60
N THR A 413 -1.82 -9.29 22.74
CA THR A 413 -3.02 -10.04 23.15
C THR A 413 -2.69 -11.46 23.62
N SER A 414 -1.70 -12.11 23.01
CA SER A 414 -1.20 -13.42 23.48
C SER A 414 -0.50 -13.33 24.84
N TRP A 415 0.31 -12.28 25.05
CA TRP A 415 0.94 -12.04 26.35
C TRP A 415 -0.09 -11.85 27.46
N LEU A 416 -1.16 -11.11 27.17
CA LEU A 416 -2.29 -10.90 28.08
C LEU A 416 -3.03 -12.20 28.36
N ALA A 417 -3.38 -12.97 27.32
CA ALA A 417 -4.08 -14.26 27.45
C ALA A 417 -3.33 -15.25 28.37
N GLN A 418 -2.00 -15.17 28.43
CA GLN A 418 -1.18 -16.05 29.27
C GLN A 418 -1.02 -15.56 30.73
N ARG A 419 -1.33 -14.30 31.05
CA ARG A 419 -0.98 -13.68 32.35
C ARG A 419 -2.15 -13.07 33.10
N ALA A 420 -3.18 -12.62 32.38
CA ALA A 420 -4.36 -12.05 32.99
C ALA A 420 -5.27 -13.20 33.50
N PRO A 421 -5.83 -13.10 34.71
CA PRO A 421 -6.87 -14.01 35.18
C PRO A 421 -8.05 -14.10 34.21
N VAL A 422 -8.72 -15.25 34.18
CA VAL A 422 -9.97 -15.41 33.43
C VAL A 422 -11.02 -14.42 33.93
N ASN A 423 -11.80 -13.83 33.02
CA ASN A 423 -12.78 -12.78 33.29
C ASN A 423 -12.17 -11.45 33.77
N THR A 424 -10.87 -11.23 33.50
CA THR A 424 -10.29 -9.89 33.63
C THR A 424 -10.96 -8.97 32.62
N ALA A 425 -11.42 -7.83 33.08
CA ALA A 425 -11.88 -6.79 32.21
C ALA A 425 -10.67 -6.02 31.63
N VAL A 426 -10.71 -5.81 30.31
CA VAL A 426 -9.63 -5.22 29.53
C VAL A 426 -10.15 -3.97 28.80
N ALA A 427 -9.56 -2.84 29.13
CA ALA A 427 -9.87 -1.57 28.49
C ALA A 427 -9.09 -1.39 27.18
N TYR A 428 -9.76 -0.82 26.18
CA TYR A 428 -9.20 -0.43 24.89
C TYR A 428 -9.44 1.06 24.66
N GLU A 429 -8.51 1.72 23.99
CA GLU A 429 -8.61 3.16 23.72
C GLU A 429 -9.79 3.51 22.80
N GLN A 430 -10.15 2.60 21.90
CA GLN A 430 -11.28 2.78 21.00
C GLN A 430 -12.01 1.46 20.70
N LEU A 431 -13.18 1.64 20.12
CA LEU A 431 -14.10 0.56 19.78
C LEU A 431 -13.69 -0.20 18.53
N PRO A 432 -14.14 -1.46 18.39
CA PRO A 432 -14.00 -2.20 17.16
C PRO A 432 -14.99 -1.65 16.13
N ASN A 433 -14.52 -0.94 15.12
CA ASN A 433 -15.40 -0.39 14.09
C ASN A 433 -14.80 -0.42 12.68
N GLY A 434 -13.95 -1.40 12.41
CA GLY A 434 -13.82 -1.96 11.06
C GLY A 434 -12.65 -1.48 10.21
N LEU A 435 -11.73 -0.69 10.76
CA LEU A 435 -10.41 -0.49 10.11
C LEU A 435 -9.30 -1.23 10.87
N ILE A 436 -9.22 -1.08 12.19
CA ILE A 436 -8.41 -1.92 13.08
C ILE A 436 -9.20 -2.40 14.29
N ASN A 437 -8.81 -3.59 14.71
CA ASN A 437 -9.61 -4.54 15.43
C ASN A 437 -8.79 -5.11 16.60
N LEU A 438 -7.98 -4.28 17.29
CA LEU A 438 -7.15 -4.71 18.42
C LEU A 438 -7.90 -5.66 19.39
N PRO A 439 -9.17 -5.41 19.76
CA PRO A 439 -9.92 -6.33 20.61
C PRO A 439 -10.18 -7.72 19.98
N TYR A 440 -10.23 -7.84 18.66
CA TYR A 440 -10.40 -9.10 17.94
C TYR A 440 -9.12 -9.92 17.81
N PHE A 441 -7.93 -9.35 18.06
CA PHE A 441 -6.68 -10.11 18.13
C PHE A 441 -6.56 -10.93 19.41
N GLY A 442 -7.43 -10.70 20.40
CA GLY A 442 -7.51 -11.50 21.62
C GLY A 442 -8.48 -12.68 21.47
N PRO A 443 -8.34 -13.74 22.28
CA PRO A 443 -9.30 -14.83 22.26
C PRO A 443 -10.68 -14.32 22.70
N PRO A 444 -11.76 -14.64 21.96
CA PRO A 444 -13.09 -14.02 22.14
C PRO A 444 -13.82 -14.36 23.46
N HIS A 445 -13.22 -15.17 24.34
CA HIS A 445 -13.85 -15.68 25.57
C HIS A 445 -13.06 -15.43 26.85
N THR A 446 -11.92 -14.75 26.78
CA THR A 446 -11.04 -14.57 27.95
C THR A 446 -11.28 -13.29 28.73
N PHE A 447 -11.81 -12.24 28.09
CA PHE A 447 -11.84 -10.89 28.65
C PHE A 447 -13.20 -10.20 28.44
N GLU A 448 -13.61 -9.41 29.43
CA GLU A 448 -14.72 -8.45 29.29
C GLU A 448 -14.18 -7.19 28.60
N PRO A 449 -14.58 -6.85 27.36
CA PRO A 449 -14.06 -5.69 26.65
C PRO A 449 -14.67 -4.38 27.14
N CYS A 450 -13.81 -3.44 27.52
CA CYS A 450 -14.19 -2.11 27.96
C CYS A 450 -13.59 -1.01 27.06
N PHE A 451 -14.29 0.10 26.90
CA PHE A 451 -13.91 1.12 25.91
C PHE A 451 -13.83 2.53 26.49
N THR A 452 -12.65 3.15 26.37
CA THR A 452 -12.42 4.51 26.85
C THR A 452 -12.82 5.58 25.82
N GLN A 453 -12.90 5.24 24.53
CA GLN A 453 -13.25 6.16 23.44
C GLN A 453 -12.36 7.42 23.41
N PHE A 454 -11.07 7.25 23.70
CA PHE A 454 -10.11 8.34 23.89
C PHE A 454 -10.58 9.43 24.87
N ASP A 455 -11.42 9.10 25.87
CA ASP A 455 -11.79 10.03 26.94
C ASP A 455 -10.85 9.79 28.15
N PRO A 456 -9.94 10.74 28.48
CA PRO A 456 -9.08 10.63 29.65
C PRO A 456 -9.86 10.38 30.94
N ARG A 457 -11.13 10.80 30.99
CA ARG A 457 -11.99 10.61 32.17
C ARG A 457 -12.42 9.17 32.39
N ARG A 458 -12.22 8.29 31.40
CA ARG A 458 -12.56 6.85 31.42
C ARG A 458 -11.37 5.94 31.71
N LEU A 459 -10.28 6.51 32.21
CA LEU A 459 -9.05 5.80 32.59
C LEU A 459 -9.16 5.10 33.96
N GLN A 460 -10.28 5.14 34.66
CA GLN A 460 -10.45 4.40 35.93
C GLN A 460 -11.34 3.20 35.78
N GLY A 461 -11.46 2.32 36.76
CA GLY A 461 -12.39 1.20 36.75
C GLY A 461 -11.80 -0.06 37.36
N PRO A 462 -12.60 -1.11 37.62
CA PRO A 462 -12.12 -2.38 38.18
C PRO A 462 -11.23 -3.21 37.21
N GLU A 463 -10.62 -2.59 36.21
CA GLU A 463 -9.89 -3.23 35.11
C GLU A 463 -8.42 -3.47 35.47
N THR A 464 -7.90 -4.67 35.18
CA THR A 464 -6.50 -4.99 35.52
C THR A 464 -5.53 -4.54 34.43
N TYR A 465 -6.00 -4.36 33.18
CA TYR A 465 -5.17 -3.95 32.04
C TYR A 465 -5.85 -2.98 31.07
N LEU A 466 -5.05 -2.10 30.45
CA LEU A 466 -5.44 -1.19 29.37
C LEU A 466 -4.50 -1.42 28.18
N LEU A 467 -5.07 -1.58 26.98
CA LEU A 467 -4.32 -1.74 25.73
C LEU A 467 -4.43 -0.51 24.88
N THR A 468 -3.33 -0.19 24.23
CA THR A 468 -3.24 0.95 23.33
C THR A 468 -2.41 0.58 22.10
N ASP A 469 -2.78 1.10 20.94
CA ASP A 469 -2.13 0.87 19.65
C ASP A 469 -1.83 2.21 18.98
N SER A 470 -0.55 2.49 18.71
CA SER A 470 -0.15 3.74 18.06
C SER A 470 -0.73 3.92 16.66
N TYR A 471 -1.13 2.85 15.98
CA TYR A 471 -1.78 2.93 14.67
C TYR A 471 -3.20 3.52 14.81
N ASP A 472 -3.97 3.08 15.80
CA ASP A 472 -5.35 3.51 16.04
C ASP A 472 -5.47 5.04 16.22
N LEU A 473 -4.36 5.67 16.64
CA LEU A 473 -4.22 7.11 16.82
C LEU A 473 -4.28 7.91 15.51
N GLU A 474 -3.97 7.32 14.36
CA GLU A 474 -3.83 8.04 13.09
C GLU A 474 -4.96 7.77 12.10
N GLU A 475 -5.76 6.72 12.32
CA GLU A 475 -6.74 6.27 11.32
C GLU A 475 -8.20 6.57 11.67
N HIS A 476 -8.57 6.75 12.95
CA HIS A 476 -10.00 6.76 13.30
C HIS A 476 -10.73 8.11 13.07
N PRO A 477 -11.85 8.16 12.31
CA PRO A 477 -12.49 9.41 11.87
C PRO A 477 -13.38 10.12 12.91
N ARG A 478 -13.63 9.51 14.08
CA ARG A 478 -14.61 10.06 15.05
C ARG A 478 -14.02 10.85 16.21
N PHE A 479 -12.70 10.87 16.38
CA PHE A 479 -12.05 11.56 17.48
C PHE A 479 -10.98 12.52 16.96
N SER A 480 -10.86 13.70 17.57
CA SER A 480 -9.89 14.71 17.16
C SER A 480 -8.48 14.39 17.65
N ASP A 481 -7.44 14.82 16.92
CA ASP A 481 -6.04 14.65 17.34
C ASP A 481 -5.78 15.23 18.73
N ARG A 482 -6.44 16.34 19.07
CA ARG A 482 -6.35 16.95 20.40
C ARG A 482 -6.86 16.00 21.48
N GLN A 483 -8.00 15.34 21.25
CA GLN A 483 -8.58 14.39 22.20
C GLN A 483 -7.68 13.16 22.36
N VAL A 484 -7.15 12.63 21.25
CA VAL A 484 -6.23 11.49 21.25
C VAL A 484 -4.95 11.82 22.01
N ALA A 485 -4.33 12.97 21.73
CA ALA A 485 -3.12 13.42 22.41
C ALA A 485 -3.35 13.67 23.91
N GLN A 486 -4.50 14.24 24.29
CA GLN A 486 -4.89 14.42 25.68
C GLN A 486 -5.03 13.08 26.41
N PHE A 487 -5.67 12.09 25.79
CA PHE A 487 -5.80 10.74 26.34
C PHE A 487 -4.44 10.10 26.61
N ARG A 488 -3.53 10.13 25.63
CA ARG A 488 -2.18 9.57 25.77
C ARG A 488 -1.34 10.32 26.80
N SER A 489 -1.42 11.65 26.84
CA SER A 489 -0.73 12.45 27.86
C SER A 489 -1.25 12.15 29.27
N ALA A 490 -2.56 11.93 29.42
CA ALA A 490 -3.14 11.54 30.71
C ALA A 490 -2.66 10.15 31.11
N LEU A 491 -2.70 9.17 30.21
CA LEU A 491 -2.22 7.81 30.46
C LEU A 491 -0.75 7.77 30.86
N ALA A 492 0.12 8.53 30.18
CA ALA A 492 1.56 8.54 30.45
C ALA A 492 1.93 9.29 31.74
N SER A 493 1.10 10.24 32.20
CA SER A 493 1.37 11.04 33.40
C SER A 493 0.71 10.48 34.66
N ASP A 494 -0.31 9.64 34.51
CA ASP A 494 -1.05 9.08 35.62
C ASP A 494 -0.32 7.89 36.26
N ARG A 495 0.07 8.07 37.52
CA ARG A 495 0.75 7.05 38.33
C ARG A 495 -0.10 5.81 38.60
N ALA A 496 -1.41 5.89 38.33
CA ALA A 496 -2.31 4.75 38.35
C ALA A 496 -1.89 3.66 37.34
N PHE A 497 -1.15 3.99 36.28
CA PHE A 497 -0.80 3.06 35.23
C PHE A 497 0.69 2.71 35.24
N THR A 498 0.96 1.42 35.12
CA THR A 498 2.32 0.91 34.95
C THR A 498 2.43 0.19 33.62
N LEU A 499 3.42 0.56 32.80
CA LEU A 499 3.67 -0.11 31.54
C LEU A 499 4.14 -1.55 31.83
N ALA A 500 3.34 -2.54 31.45
CA ALA A 500 3.62 -3.95 31.68
C ALA A 500 4.28 -4.63 30.47
N LEU A 501 3.93 -4.19 29.26
CA LEU A 501 4.52 -4.61 28.00
C LEU A 501 4.43 -3.48 26.98
N SER A 502 5.47 -3.29 26.16
CA SER A 502 5.39 -2.56 24.90
C SER A 502 6.04 -3.43 23.82
N VAL A 503 5.33 -3.56 22.71
CA VAL A 503 5.80 -4.29 21.52
C VAL A 503 5.94 -3.27 20.41
N HIS A 504 7.19 -2.96 20.07
CA HIS A 504 7.53 -2.03 18.99
C HIS A 504 8.70 -2.60 18.19
N TYR A 505 8.58 -2.58 16.85
CA TYR A 505 9.65 -3.07 15.98
C TYR A 505 10.25 -1.95 15.14
N THR A 506 11.53 -1.67 15.36
CA THR A 506 12.27 -0.80 14.45
C THR A 506 12.87 -1.65 13.32
N PRO A 507 12.71 -1.26 12.04
CA PRO A 507 13.48 -1.86 10.94
C PRO A 507 14.96 -1.86 11.30
N SER A 508 15.59 -3.03 11.28
CA SER A 508 17.00 -3.14 11.64
C SER A 508 17.71 -4.27 10.91
N ILE A 509 19.00 -4.06 10.63
CA ILE A 509 19.89 -5.05 10.03
C ILE A 509 21.32 -4.83 10.52
N LEU A 510 22.00 -5.89 10.96
CA LEU A 510 23.40 -5.84 11.41
C LEU A 510 23.69 -4.72 12.44
N GLY A 511 22.75 -4.46 13.35
CA GLY A 511 22.87 -3.40 14.38
C GLY A 511 22.49 -1.98 13.92
N TRP A 512 22.31 -1.76 12.62
CA TRP A 512 21.76 -0.50 12.09
C TRP A 512 20.25 -0.47 12.27
N GLN A 513 19.72 0.68 12.68
CA GLN A 513 18.29 0.90 12.87
C GLN A 513 17.80 2.01 11.96
N PHE A 514 16.60 1.83 11.38
CA PHE A 514 15.95 2.80 10.53
C PHE A 514 14.58 3.14 11.13
N PRO A 515 14.49 4.10 12.06
CA PRO A 515 13.22 4.48 12.67
C PRO A 515 12.26 5.06 11.63
N ILE A 516 11.01 4.59 11.67
CA ILE A 516 9.95 5.03 10.76
C ILE A 516 8.75 5.61 11.51
N ASP A 517 8.88 5.90 12.81
CA ASP A 517 7.76 6.32 13.67
C ASP A 517 7.13 7.66 13.24
N ALA A 518 7.89 8.50 12.53
CA ALA A 518 7.41 9.75 11.98
C ALA A 518 6.77 9.62 10.59
N SER A 519 6.56 8.40 10.10
CA SER A 519 5.89 8.13 8.82
C SER A 519 4.38 7.90 9.01
N PRO A 520 3.57 8.17 7.97
CA PRO A 520 2.14 7.85 7.96
C PRO A 520 1.84 6.41 8.36
N HIS A 521 0.72 6.19 9.04
CA HIS A 521 0.27 4.87 9.49
C HIS A 521 0.28 3.77 8.41
N ASP A 522 -0.02 4.09 7.13
CA ASP A 522 -0.03 3.09 6.06
C ASP A 522 1.37 2.58 5.69
N TRP A 523 2.43 3.27 6.13
CA TRP A 523 3.79 2.77 6.08
C TRP A 523 4.13 1.83 7.25
N ARG A 524 3.35 1.89 8.32
CA ARG A 524 3.59 1.25 9.61
C ARG A 524 2.70 0.04 9.88
N TYR A 525 1.98 -0.47 8.88
CA TYR A 525 1.23 -1.74 9.00
C TYR A 525 2.02 -2.88 9.70
N PRO A 526 3.27 -3.19 9.32
CA PRO A 526 4.03 -4.27 9.97
C PRO A 526 4.66 -3.89 11.31
N THR A 527 4.58 -2.63 11.71
CA THR A 527 5.15 -2.15 12.96
C THR A 527 4.47 -0.89 13.49
N HIS A 528 3.68 -1.08 14.52
CA HIS A 528 3.12 -0.01 15.33
C HIS A 528 3.27 -0.42 16.80
N ASP A 529 3.49 0.57 17.66
CA ASP A 529 3.67 0.36 19.10
C ASP A 529 2.34 -0.06 19.73
N VAL A 530 2.32 -1.29 20.24
CA VAL A 530 1.21 -1.81 21.06
C VAL A 530 1.69 -1.92 22.50
N ALA A 531 1.05 -1.15 23.37
CA ALA A 531 1.40 -1.06 24.78
C ALA A 531 0.27 -1.60 25.66
N VAL A 532 0.66 -2.38 26.66
CA VAL A 532 -0.21 -2.96 27.70
C VAL A 532 0.16 -2.31 29.02
N TYR A 533 -0.80 -1.59 29.61
CA TYR A 533 -0.68 -0.96 30.92
C TYR A 533 -1.42 -1.79 31.96
N LYS A 534 -0.88 -1.89 33.16
CA LYS A 534 -1.53 -2.47 34.33
C LYS A 534 -1.97 -1.36 35.27
N VAL A 535 -3.23 -1.44 35.73
CA VAL A 535 -3.79 -0.47 36.69
C VAL A 535 -3.32 -0.84 38.10
N THR A 536 -2.82 0.15 38.84
CA THR A 536 -2.34 0.01 40.23
C THR A 536 -3.45 0.31 41.23
N SER A 537 -3.37 -0.28 42.43
CA SER A 537 -4.37 -0.12 43.49
C SER A 537 -4.54 1.32 44.02
N GLN A 538 -3.63 2.23 43.68
CA GLN A 538 -3.71 3.66 44.03
C GLN A 538 -4.52 4.50 43.02
N GLY A 539 -5.01 3.91 41.92
CA GLY A 539 -5.64 4.61 40.80
C GLY A 539 -7.08 5.10 41.00
N HIS A 540 -7.65 5.00 42.21
CA HIS A 540 -9.01 5.47 42.50
C HIS A 540 -9.01 6.95 42.89
N SER A 541 -9.06 7.85 41.91
CA SER A 541 -9.44 9.25 42.12
C SER A 541 -10.96 9.42 41.96
N PRO A 542 -11.69 9.92 42.97
CA PRO A 542 -13.16 9.95 42.99
C PRO A 542 -13.83 10.79 41.88
N ASN A 543 -13.06 11.54 41.09
CA ASN A 543 -13.57 12.43 40.05
C ASN A 543 -13.61 11.83 38.64
N LEU A 544 -13.15 10.59 38.44
CA LEU A 544 -13.08 9.95 37.12
C LEU A 544 -14.11 8.81 37.03
N LYS A 545 -14.52 8.46 35.80
CA LYS A 545 -15.55 7.45 35.52
C LYS A 545 -14.91 6.14 35.03
N PRO A 546 -15.53 4.98 35.25
CA PRO A 546 -15.07 3.74 34.64
C PRO A 546 -15.26 3.71 33.12
N PRO A 547 -14.47 2.92 32.34
CA PRO A 547 -14.79 2.65 30.94
C PRO A 547 -16.13 1.91 30.87
N VAL A 548 -16.73 1.95 29.69
CA VAL A 548 -17.97 1.22 29.45
C VAL A 548 -17.62 -0.19 29.03
N CYS A 549 -17.97 -1.16 29.87
CA CYS A 549 -17.72 -2.58 29.68
C CYS A 549 -18.94 -3.30 29.08
N PHE A 550 -18.68 -4.37 28.35
CA PHE A 550 -19.71 -5.18 27.69
C PHE A 550 -19.41 -6.66 27.85
N SER A 551 -20.45 -7.48 27.93
CA SER A 551 -20.31 -8.94 28.05
C SER A 551 -19.59 -9.59 26.86
N THR A 552 -19.66 -8.99 25.68
CA THR A 552 -18.99 -9.46 24.45
C THR A 552 -18.65 -8.29 23.54
N LEU A 553 -17.70 -8.49 22.62
CA LEU A 553 -17.42 -7.52 21.54
C LEU A 553 -18.64 -7.27 20.65
N GLY A 554 -19.45 -8.30 20.40
CA GLY A 554 -20.71 -8.16 19.66
C GLY A 554 -21.71 -7.24 20.37
N ALA A 555 -21.83 -7.38 21.70
CA ALA A 555 -22.67 -6.48 22.51
C ALA A 555 -22.17 -5.04 22.48
N ALA A 556 -20.85 -4.82 22.61
CA ALA A 556 -20.24 -3.50 22.49
C ALA A 556 -20.53 -2.85 21.12
N HIS A 557 -20.30 -3.61 20.04
CA HIS A 557 -20.55 -3.15 18.69
C HIS A 557 -22.03 -2.76 18.49
N ASN A 558 -22.97 -3.61 18.90
CA ASN A 558 -24.41 -3.36 18.74
C ASN A 558 -24.90 -2.16 19.59
N ALA A 559 -24.37 -1.99 20.80
CA ALA A 559 -24.76 -0.90 21.69
C ALA A 559 -24.26 0.46 21.19
N LEU A 560 -23.05 0.50 20.62
CA LEU A 560 -22.36 1.75 20.27
C LEU A 560 -22.51 2.10 18.79
N TYR A 561 -22.82 1.12 17.96
CA TYR A 561 -23.19 1.26 16.55
C TYR A 561 -24.55 0.60 16.30
N PRO A 562 -25.62 1.12 16.92
CA PRO A 562 -26.94 0.60 16.66
C PRO A 562 -27.21 0.69 15.15
N ALA A 563 -27.71 -0.40 14.55
CA ALA A 563 -28.15 -0.39 13.17
C ALA A 563 -29.08 0.82 12.98
N LYS A 564 -28.78 1.68 12.00
CA LYS A 564 -29.69 2.79 11.66
C LYS A 564 -31.06 2.16 11.43
N ARG A 565 -32.06 2.55 12.23
CA ARG A 565 -33.45 2.16 11.95
C ARG A 565 -33.74 2.59 10.51
N PRO A 566 -34.33 1.72 9.67
CA PRO A 566 -34.79 2.16 8.36
C PRO A 566 -35.71 3.36 8.59
N ALA A 567 -35.36 4.47 7.94
CA ALA A 567 -36.11 5.71 7.97
C ALA A 567 -37.42 5.56 7.19
#